data_AF-A0A2V7Y9P8-F1
#
_entry.id   AF-A0A2V7Y9P8-F1
#
_cell.length_a   1.000
_cell.length_b   1.000
_cell.length_c   1.000
_cell.angle_alpha   90.00
_cell.angle_beta   90.00
_cell.angle_gamma   90.00
#
_symmetry.space_group_name_H-M   'P 1'
#
loop_
_entity.id
_entity.type
_entity.pdbx_description
1 polymer ?
#
loop_
_entity_poly.entity_id
_entity_poly.type
_entity_poly.pdbx_seq_one_letter_code
_entity_poly.pdbx_strand_id
1 'polypeptide(L)'
;MVTEPREEVRWSPPTRIAFRFFFSYFVLLFVSEGASGLIPDSLVQKYYALWLPLLQWIAGHVLHLDEKLTLEEAGINNMAFGWVLFLCYMVLTVVATALWSALDRKRQSYERLYSWLRLLLRLMLAPILIFYGAIKVIPSQMISPLPVGVLGMRIGDLFPNHLLWWTVGASSPFETFIGAAELVGGVLLLIPRTVLLGALLSAGNMVTVFLLNMCYDVPVKLISLHFVIMALLLIAPDAPRLAGVFLFNRRVEPVRIKPLFARQWLDRAPHVALLLFGLWSMRGSFQHAADMYKQFHPPRPPLYGFWSVEELDVDGREVPLPTPDRWRWVMILKPGSLSVQRMDGSWTGYKLALDRKLKTLRLWKSKLKPGDIVRNVQGRPEAELAFQRPGPDLLLLEGQLDGHPARARLRKAALAGGGFHWIAEPAGASSIWK
;
A
#
# COMPACT_ATOMS: atom_id res chain seq x y z
N MET A 1 46.73 32.45 -1.99
CA MET A 1 45.77 31.61 -1.24
C MET A 1 46.53 30.41 -0.71
N VAL A 2 46.80 30.40 0.60
CA VAL A 2 47.42 29.26 1.26
C VAL A 2 46.38 28.14 1.25
N THR A 3 46.63 27.10 0.46
CA THR A 3 45.85 25.86 0.52
C THR A 3 46.19 25.20 1.85
N GLU A 4 45.32 25.36 2.85
CA GLU A 4 45.39 24.55 4.07
C GLU A 4 45.52 23.07 3.68
N PRO A 5 46.38 22.29 4.34
CA PRO A 5 46.48 20.87 4.08
C PRO A 5 45.11 20.25 4.36
N ARG A 6 44.50 19.63 3.35
CA ARG A 6 43.31 18.81 3.56
C ARG A 6 43.71 17.69 4.50
N GLU A 7 43.30 17.75 5.77
CA GLU A 7 43.35 16.59 6.66
C GLU A 7 42.65 15.43 5.95
N GLU A 8 43.41 14.40 5.58
CA GLU A 8 42.87 13.21 4.97
C GLU A 8 42.05 12.47 6.01
N VAL A 9 40.72 12.55 5.90
CA VAL A 9 39.81 11.81 6.76
C VAL A 9 40.08 10.32 6.58
N ARG A 10 40.54 9.66 7.64
CA ARG A 10 40.78 8.21 7.68
C ARG A 10 39.57 7.51 8.28
N TRP A 11 39.03 6.54 7.57
CA TRP A 11 37.95 5.72 8.08
C TRP A 11 38.47 4.50 8.82
N SER A 12 37.79 4.14 9.91
CA SER A 12 38.05 2.87 10.58
C SER A 12 37.89 1.69 9.60
N PRO A 13 38.63 0.57 9.78
CA PRO A 13 38.45 -0.61 8.93
C PRO A 13 36.98 -1.10 8.87
N PRO A 14 36.22 -1.20 9.98
CA PRO A 14 34.80 -1.57 9.94
C PRO A 14 33.96 -0.62 9.09
N THR A 15 34.19 0.70 9.19
CA THR A 15 33.47 1.69 8.37
C THR A 15 33.73 1.49 6.88
N ARG A 16 34.97 1.17 6.49
CA ARG A 16 35.32 0.90 5.09
C ARG A 16 34.66 -0.37 4.57
N ILE A 17 34.61 -1.44 5.36
CA ILE A 17 33.96 -2.69 4.99
C ILE A 17 32.45 -2.48 4.87
N ALA A 18 31.82 -1.87 5.88
CA ALA A 18 30.39 -1.57 5.87
C ALA A 18 30.00 -0.68 4.67
N PHE A 19 30.81 0.34 4.37
CA PHE A 19 30.59 1.18 3.19
C PHE A 19 30.61 0.36 1.89
N ARG A 20 31.64 -0.48 1.67
CA ARG A 20 31.75 -1.29 0.44
C ARG A 20 30.58 -2.27 0.33
N PHE A 21 30.16 -2.86 1.46
CA PHE A 21 29.01 -3.75 1.53
C PHE A 21 27.72 -3.04 1.12
N PHE A 22 27.35 -1.96 1.82
CA PHE A 22 26.12 -1.23 1.52
C PHE A 22 26.15 -0.59 0.14
N PHE A 23 27.30 -0.07 -0.30
CA PHE A 23 27.44 0.48 -1.65
C PHE A 23 27.15 -0.58 -2.71
N SER A 24 27.81 -1.75 -2.62
CA SER A 24 27.63 -2.83 -3.59
C SER A 24 26.18 -3.35 -3.55
N TYR A 25 25.63 -3.51 -2.36
CA TYR A 25 24.26 -4.02 -2.20
C TYR A 25 23.21 -3.07 -2.77
N PHE A 26 23.26 -1.78 -2.43
CA PHE A 26 22.24 -0.83 -2.90
C PHE A 26 22.41 -0.49 -4.38
N VAL A 27 23.59 -0.65 -4.97
CA VAL A 27 23.76 -0.59 -6.43
C VAL A 27 23.09 -1.80 -7.09
N LEU A 28 23.25 -3.01 -6.55
CA LEU A 28 22.54 -4.20 -7.05
C LEU A 28 21.02 -4.06 -6.90
N LEU A 29 20.57 -3.61 -5.73
CA LEU A 29 19.15 -3.38 -5.44
C LEU A 29 18.58 -2.26 -6.32
N PHE A 30 19.36 -1.24 -6.69
CA PHE A 30 18.90 -0.18 -7.57
C PHE A 30 18.56 -0.68 -8.98
N VAL A 31 19.33 -1.66 -9.48
CA VAL A 31 19.14 -2.23 -10.82
C VAL A 31 17.83 -3.00 -10.92
N SER A 32 17.42 -3.70 -9.85
CA SER A 32 16.16 -4.46 -9.81
C SER A 32 14.98 -3.63 -9.32
N GLU A 33 15.13 -2.92 -8.21
CA GLU A 33 14.02 -2.29 -7.47
C GLU A 33 14.03 -0.76 -7.51
N GLY A 34 15.21 -0.14 -7.62
CA GLY A 34 15.39 1.29 -7.33
C GLY A 34 14.97 2.26 -8.44
N ALA A 35 14.37 1.75 -9.50
CA ALA A 35 14.14 2.48 -10.73
C ALA A 35 12.67 2.76 -11.02
N SER A 36 11.83 2.94 -9.99
CA SER A 36 10.40 3.23 -10.14
C SER A 36 10.16 4.36 -11.14
N GLY A 37 9.83 4.00 -12.39
CA GLY A 37 9.66 4.92 -13.52
C GLY A 37 10.94 5.39 -14.24
N LEU A 38 12.16 5.08 -13.76
CA LEU A 38 13.44 5.39 -14.42
C LEU A 38 13.91 4.30 -15.39
N ILE A 39 13.72 3.03 -15.03
CA ILE A 39 14.01 1.89 -15.89
C ILE A 39 12.66 1.35 -16.36
N PRO A 40 12.44 1.19 -17.68
CA PRO A 40 11.24 0.56 -18.21
C PRO A 40 10.99 -0.82 -17.58
N ASP A 41 9.75 -1.10 -17.18
CA ASP A 41 9.36 -2.38 -16.57
C ASP A 41 9.76 -3.59 -17.42
N SER A 42 9.75 -3.45 -18.75
CA SER A 42 10.17 -4.50 -19.68
C SER A 42 11.66 -4.85 -19.55
N LEU A 43 12.53 -3.91 -19.18
CA LEU A 43 13.94 -4.17 -18.92
C LEU A 43 14.13 -4.83 -17.54
N VAL A 44 13.37 -4.39 -16.54
CA VAL A 44 13.38 -5.02 -15.21
C VAL A 44 12.91 -6.48 -15.29
N GLN A 45 11.84 -6.75 -16.04
CA GLN A 45 11.35 -8.11 -16.29
C GLN A 45 12.37 -8.97 -17.04
N LYS A 46 13.06 -8.42 -18.05
CA LYS A 46 14.18 -9.13 -18.71
C LYS A 46 15.31 -9.41 -17.74
N TYR A 47 15.63 -8.47 -16.86
CA TYR A 47 16.65 -8.67 -15.83
C TYR A 47 16.26 -9.83 -14.91
N TYR A 48 15.02 -9.90 -14.40
CA TYR A 48 14.56 -11.05 -13.61
C TYR A 48 14.54 -12.36 -14.39
N ALA A 49 14.18 -12.32 -15.68
CA ALA A 49 14.22 -13.50 -16.55
C ALA A 49 15.64 -14.07 -16.72
N LEU A 50 16.68 -13.22 -16.68
CA LEU A 50 18.07 -13.67 -16.67
C LEU A 50 18.44 -14.41 -15.38
N TRP A 51 17.88 -14.00 -14.24
CA TRP A 51 18.10 -14.65 -12.95
C TRP A 51 17.32 -15.96 -12.81
N LEU A 52 16.13 -16.06 -13.40
CA LEU A 52 15.19 -17.15 -13.17
C LEU A 52 15.81 -18.57 -13.26
N PRO A 53 16.63 -18.93 -14.26
CA PRO A 53 17.22 -20.28 -14.32
C PRO A 53 18.12 -20.59 -13.13
N LEU A 54 18.93 -19.62 -12.71
CA LEU A 54 19.80 -19.76 -11.54
C LEU A 54 18.97 -19.84 -10.26
N LEU A 55 17.97 -18.97 -10.11
CA LEU A 55 17.09 -18.98 -8.94
C LEU A 55 16.32 -20.30 -8.83
N GLN A 56 15.81 -20.83 -9.94
CA GLN A 56 15.11 -22.11 -9.98
C GLN A 56 16.05 -23.28 -9.61
N TRP A 57 17.30 -23.24 -10.07
CA TRP A 57 18.31 -24.23 -9.69
C TRP A 57 18.60 -24.18 -8.19
N ILE A 58 18.83 -22.99 -7.63
CA ILE A 58 19.08 -22.79 -6.18
C ILE A 58 17.86 -23.22 -5.37
N ALA A 59 16.67 -22.81 -5.77
CA ALA A 59 15.41 -23.17 -5.11
C ALA A 59 15.26 -24.70 -5.02
N GLY A 60 15.43 -25.44 -6.12
CA GLY A 60 15.24 -26.89 -6.13
C GLY A 60 16.41 -27.70 -5.53
N HIS A 61 17.65 -27.31 -5.79
CA HIS A 61 18.83 -28.14 -5.45
C HIS A 61 19.50 -27.74 -4.14
N VAL A 62 19.43 -26.47 -3.74
CA VAL A 62 20.10 -25.96 -2.53
C VAL A 62 19.10 -25.78 -1.40
N LEU A 63 17.92 -25.22 -1.70
CA LEU A 63 16.90 -24.91 -0.71
C LEU A 63 15.77 -25.96 -0.63
N HIS A 64 15.75 -26.91 -1.56
CA HIS A 64 14.74 -27.98 -1.65
C HIS A 64 13.30 -27.47 -1.61
N LEU A 65 13.02 -26.36 -2.31
CA LEU A 65 11.67 -25.82 -2.47
C LEU A 65 10.90 -26.63 -3.51
N ASP A 66 9.68 -27.03 -3.15
CA ASP A 66 8.78 -27.80 -4.02
C ASP A 66 8.06 -26.92 -5.08
N GLU A 67 8.06 -25.60 -4.88
CA GLU A 67 7.37 -24.64 -5.75
C GLU A 67 8.24 -24.19 -6.94
N LYS A 68 7.60 -24.03 -8.10
CA LYS A 68 8.22 -23.42 -9.27
C LYS A 68 8.17 -21.90 -9.14
N LEU A 69 9.32 -21.25 -9.33
CA LEU A 69 9.41 -19.81 -9.32
C LEU A 69 8.81 -19.24 -10.61
N THR A 70 8.01 -18.19 -10.50
CA THR A 70 7.39 -17.51 -11.65
C THR A 70 7.89 -16.08 -11.80
N LEU A 71 7.85 -15.54 -13.02
CA LEU A 71 8.18 -14.12 -13.25
C LEU A 71 7.07 -13.17 -12.75
N GLU A 72 5.86 -13.67 -12.54
CA GLU A 72 4.77 -12.90 -11.94
C GLU A 72 5.07 -12.54 -10.49
N GLU A 73 5.84 -13.37 -9.80
CA GLU A 73 6.32 -13.15 -8.43
C GLU A 73 7.66 -12.40 -8.37
N ALA A 74 8.19 -11.95 -9.51
CA ALA A 74 9.54 -11.40 -9.57
C ALA A 74 9.69 -10.09 -8.79
N GLY A 75 10.83 -9.95 -8.11
CA GLY A 75 11.18 -8.78 -7.30
C GLY A 75 11.51 -9.15 -5.85
N ILE A 76 12.16 -8.22 -5.14
CA ILE A 76 12.49 -8.37 -3.72
C ILE A 76 11.22 -8.19 -2.88
N ASN A 77 10.52 -9.29 -2.67
CA ASN A 77 9.25 -9.37 -1.96
C ASN A 77 9.22 -10.58 -1.02
N ASN A 78 8.05 -10.88 -0.44
CA ASN A 78 7.89 -11.97 0.52
C ASN A 78 7.56 -13.33 -0.11
N MET A 79 7.60 -13.46 -1.44
CA MET A 79 7.43 -14.73 -2.16
C MET A 79 8.76 -15.49 -2.24
N ALA A 80 8.71 -16.76 -2.63
CA ALA A 80 9.88 -17.62 -2.80
C ALA A 80 10.91 -16.98 -3.74
N PHE A 81 10.47 -16.45 -4.89
CA PHE A 81 11.36 -15.76 -5.83
C PHE A 81 12.17 -14.64 -5.14
N GLY A 82 11.49 -13.78 -4.39
CA GLY A 82 12.10 -12.63 -3.72
C GLY A 82 13.14 -13.01 -2.67
N TRP A 83 12.87 -14.04 -1.87
CA TRP A 83 13.83 -14.53 -0.87
C TRP A 83 15.06 -15.18 -1.50
N VAL A 84 14.89 -15.99 -2.54
CA VAL A 84 16.01 -16.64 -3.23
C VAL A 84 16.87 -15.59 -3.94
N LEU A 85 16.24 -14.60 -4.58
CA LEU A 85 16.96 -13.49 -5.20
C LEU A 85 17.72 -12.65 -4.15
N PHE A 86 17.09 -12.35 -3.01
CA PHE A 86 17.73 -11.65 -1.90
C PHE A 86 18.98 -12.39 -1.40
N LEU A 87 18.90 -13.70 -1.22
CA LEU A 87 20.04 -14.53 -0.83
C LEU A 87 21.18 -14.45 -1.85
N CYS A 88 20.86 -14.53 -3.15
CA CYS A 88 21.85 -14.39 -4.22
C CYS A 88 22.53 -13.03 -4.19
N TYR A 89 21.77 -11.96 -3.96
CA TYR A 89 22.32 -10.61 -3.82
C TYR A 89 23.19 -10.46 -2.58
N MET A 90 22.83 -11.08 -1.46
CA MET A 90 23.66 -11.10 -0.26
C MET A 90 25.01 -11.77 -0.54
N VAL A 91 25.01 -12.94 -1.17
CA VAL A 91 26.25 -13.65 -1.55
C VAL A 91 27.09 -12.81 -2.50
N LEU A 92 26.49 -12.26 -3.55
CA LEU A 92 27.19 -11.42 -4.52
C LEU A 92 27.78 -10.16 -3.86
N THR A 93 27.07 -9.57 -2.91
CA THR A 93 27.53 -8.40 -2.15
C THR A 93 28.72 -8.75 -1.27
N VAL A 94 28.70 -9.89 -0.57
CA VAL A 94 29.83 -10.35 0.24
C VAL A 94 31.06 -10.57 -0.63
N VAL A 95 30.90 -11.24 -1.77
CA VAL A 95 31.99 -11.46 -2.74
C VAL A 95 32.53 -10.14 -3.28
N ALA A 96 31.65 -9.24 -3.72
CA ALA A 96 32.05 -7.91 -4.21
C ALA A 96 32.79 -7.10 -3.13
N THR A 97 32.34 -7.18 -1.88
CA THR A 97 32.98 -6.49 -0.74
C THR A 97 34.36 -7.05 -0.45
N ALA A 98 34.53 -8.37 -0.49
CA ALA A 98 35.81 -9.04 -0.28
C ALA A 98 36.80 -8.69 -1.41
N LEU A 99 36.37 -8.81 -2.67
CA LEU A 99 37.17 -8.46 -3.84
C LEU A 99 37.58 -6.98 -3.82
N TRP A 100 36.64 -6.07 -3.55
CA TRP A 100 36.95 -4.64 -3.43
C TRP A 100 37.93 -4.37 -2.28
N SER A 101 37.74 -5.02 -1.13
CA SER A 101 38.65 -4.84 0.01
C SER A 101 40.07 -5.35 -0.27
N ALA A 102 40.21 -6.42 -1.07
CA ALA A 102 41.51 -6.94 -1.49
C ALA A 102 42.20 -6.03 -2.52
N LEU A 103 41.46 -5.60 -3.55
CA LEU A 103 41.99 -4.81 -4.66
C LEU A 103 42.31 -3.36 -4.25
N ASP A 104 41.46 -2.73 -3.44
CA ASP A 104 41.60 -1.32 -3.04
C ASP A 104 42.01 -1.16 -1.56
N ARG A 105 42.94 -2.00 -1.11
CA ARG A 105 43.41 -2.05 0.29
C ARG A 105 44.12 -0.78 0.76
N LYS A 106 44.70 0.01 -0.15
CA LYS A 106 45.52 1.19 0.18
C LYS A 106 44.67 2.43 0.50
N ARG A 107 43.43 2.49 0.01
CA ARG A 107 42.58 3.67 0.13
C ARG A 107 42.03 3.83 1.55
N GLN A 108 42.16 5.04 2.08
CA GLN A 108 41.86 5.36 3.49
C GLN A 108 40.42 5.84 3.70
N SER A 109 39.75 6.37 2.68
CA SER A 109 38.34 6.79 2.73
C SER A 109 37.69 6.89 1.36
N TYR A 110 36.35 6.86 1.33
CA TYR A 110 35.53 6.87 0.12
C TYR A 110 34.50 7.99 0.12
N GLU A 111 34.88 9.20 0.52
CA GLU A 111 33.94 10.29 0.80
C GLU A 111 33.06 10.68 -0.41
N ARG A 112 33.66 10.68 -1.61
CA ARG A 112 32.94 10.97 -2.85
C ARG A 112 31.94 9.88 -3.20
N LEU A 113 32.36 8.61 -3.16
CA LEU A 113 31.44 7.48 -3.41
C LEU A 113 30.36 7.38 -2.33
N TYR A 114 30.66 7.77 -1.10
CA TYR A 114 29.66 7.87 -0.05
C TYR A 114 28.62 8.96 -0.32
N SER A 115 29.05 10.10 -0.84
CA SER A 115 28.13 11.16 -1.26
C SER A 115 27.21 10.67 -2.39
N TRP A 116 27.74 9.86 -3.33
CA TRP A 116 26.94 9.17 -4.36
C TRP A 116 25.99 8.13 -3.77
N LEU A 117 26.42 7.34 -2.79
CA LEU A 117 25.56 6.38 -2.10
C LEU A 117 24.39 7.10 -1.42
N ARG A 118 24.64 8.21 -0.72
CA ARG A 118 23.55 8.99 -0.10
C ARG A 118 22.57 9.52 -1.14
N LEU A 119 23.07 9.96 -2.30
CA LEU A 119 22.20 10.39 -3.40
C LEU A 119 21.36 9.22 -3.93
N LEU A 120 21.97 8.04 -4.11
CA LEU A 120 21.30 6.82 -4.55
C LEU A 120 20.20 6.39 -3.57
N LEU A 121 20.49 6.36 -2.26
CA LEU A 121 19.50 6.02 -1.24
C LEU A 121 18.32 6.99 -1.24
N ARG A 122 18.57 8.30 -1.44
CA ARG A 122 17.51 9.30 -1.59
C ARG A 122 16.70 9.10 -2.86
N LEU A 123 17.37 8.78 -3.96
CA LEU A 123 16.74 8.49 -5.25
C LEU A 123 15.81 7.28 -5.16
N MET A 124 16.18 6.25 -4.39
CA MET A 124 15.34 5.06 -4.18
C MET A 124 14.21 5.33 -3.18
N LEU A 125 14.52 5.93 -2.03
CA LEU A 125 13.57 6.04 -0.93
C LEU A 125 12.52 7.14 -1.14
N ALA A 126 12.89 8.30 -1.68
CA ALA A 126 11.98 9.44 -1.78
C ALA A 126 10.76 9.19 -2.69
N PRO A 127 10.91 8.68 -3.93
CA PRO A 127 9.76 8.39 -4.81
C PRO A 127 8.80 7.37 -4.20
N ILE A 128 9.34 6.36 -3.53
CA ILE A 128 8.55 5.31 -2.88
C ILE A 128 7.70 5.89 -1.75
N LEU A 129 8.29 6.71 -0.87
CA LEU A 129 7.55 7.37 0.20
C LEU A 129 6.51 8.36 -0.33
N ILE A 130 6.81 9.04 -1.44
CA ILE A 130 5.87 9.92 -2.13
C ILE A 130 4.69 9.12 -2.70
N PHE A 131 4.96 7.95 -3.30
CA PHE A 131 3.93 7.07 -3.82
C PHE A 131 3.01 6.54 -2.71
N TYR A 132 3.57 5.90 -1.69
CA TYR A 132 2.80 5.38 -0.55
C TYR A 132 2.08 6.49 0.22
N GLY A 133 2.73 7.66 0.37
CA GLY A 133 2.11 8.83 0.97
C GLY A 133 0.92 9.33 0.15
N ALA A 134 1.04 9.42 -1.18
CA ALA A 134 -0.04 9.90 -2.05
C ALA A 134 -1.29 9.00 -2.01
N ILE A 135 -1.11 7.67 -2.07
CA ILE A 135 -2.23 6.72 -2.01
C ILE A 135 -2.90 6.61 -0.63
N LYS A 136 -2.30 7.19 0.41
CA LYS A 136 -2.89 7.32 1.76
C LYS A 136 -3.49 8.70 2.00
N VAL A 137 -2.84 9.76 1.49
CA VAL A 137 -3.36 11.14 1.55
C VAL A 137 -4.66 11.27 0.76
N ILE A 138 -4.74 10.61 -0.39
CA ILE A 138 -6.00 10.33 -1.06
C ILE A 138 -6.38 8.90 -0.61
N PRO A 139 -7.33 8.71 0.33
CA PRO A 139 -7.61 7.43 1.00
C PRO A 139 -8.00 6.32 0.03
N SER A 140 -7.00 5.70 -0.60
CA SER A 140 -7.16 4.79 -1.73
C SER A 140 -6.41 3.48 -1.52
N GLN A 141 -5.51 3.41 -0.53
CA GLN A 141 -4.84 2.19 -0.13
C GLN A 141 -5.72 1.38 0.84
N MET A 142 -6.16 1.99 1.94
CA MET A 142 -6.97 1.33 2.97
C MET A 142 -8.44 1.64 2.72
N ILE A 143 -9.01 0.94 1.73
CA ILE A 143 -10.34 1.24 1.16
C ILE A 143 -11.40 1.46 2.26
N SER A 144 -12.03 2.63 2.20
CA SER A 144 -13.20 3.02 2.98
C SER A 144 -14.35 3.36 2.05
N PRO A 145 -15.62 3.00 2.33
CA PRO A 145 -16.05 2.11 3.40
C PRO A 145 -15.56 0.67 3.18
N LEU A 146 -15.55 -0.10 4.26
CA LEU A 146 -15.09 -1.49 4.32
C LEU A 146 -15.67 -2.34 3.16
N PRO A 147 -14.86 -3.22 2.54
CA PRO A 147 -15.36 -4.12 1.50
C PRO A 147 -16.52 -4.99 1.98
N VAL A 148 -17.41 -5.28 1.04
CA VAL A 148 -18.69 -5.99 1.23
C VAL A 148 -18.61 -7.27 2.04
N GLY A 149 -17.64 -8.13 1.68
CA GLY A 149 -17.48 -9.44 2.31
C GLY A 149 -17.13 -9.33 3.80
N VAL A 150 -16.56 -8.20 4.22
CA VAL A 150 -16.00 -7.99 5.56
C VAL A 150 -17.08 -7.55 6.55
N LEU A 151 -18.07 -6.77 6.10
CA LEU A 151 -19.14 -6.27 6.96
C LEU A 151 -19.99 -7.41 7.57
N GLY A 152 -20.06 -8.55 6.89
CA GLY A 152 -20.77 -9.74 7.37
C GLY A 152 -19.88 -10.81 8.00
N MET A 153 -18.55 -10.63 7.99
CA MET A 153 -17.61 -11.59 8.58
C MET A 153 -17.50 -11.38 10.10
N ARG A 154 -17.23 -12.48 10.82
CA ARG A 154 -16.87 -12.36 12.24
C ARG A 154 -15.42 -11.90 12.32
N ILE A 155 -15.09 -11.12 13.36
CA ILE A 155 -13.71 -10.68 13.59
C ILE A 155 -12.74 -11.87 13.65
N GLY A 156 -13.17 -13.00 14.22
CA GLY A 156 -12.36 -14.23 14.29
C GLY A 156 -12.08 -14.90 12.94
N ASP A 157 -12.84 -14.58 11.89
CA ASP A 157 -12.64 -15.13 10.54
C ASP A 157 -11.68 -14.26 9.70
N LEU A 158 -11.21 -13.12 10.24
CA LEU A 158 -10.37 -12.17 9.53
C LEU A 158 -8.89 -12.50 9.73
N PHE A 159 -8.12 -12.51 8.63
CA PHE A 159 -6.67 -12.52 8.73
C PHE A 159 -6.15 -11.22 9.40
N PRO A 160 -5.07 -11.28 10.20
CA PRO A 160 -4.56 -10.12 10.93
C PRO A 160 -4.22 -8.91 10.03
N ASN A 161 -3.59 -9.15 8.87
CA ASN A 161 -3.26 -8.12 7.89
C ASN A 161 -4.50 -7.35 7.42
N HIS A 162 -5.60 -8.05 7.18
CA HIS A 162 -6.83 -7.42 6.75
C HIS A 162 -7.48 -6.63 7.88
N LEU A 163 -7.51 -7.18 9.10
CA LEU A 163 -8.02 -6.47 10.28
C LEU A 163 -7.28 -5.13 10.48
N LEU A 164 -5.95 -5.13 10.33
CA LEU A 164 -5.13 -3.91 10.36
C LEU A 164 -5.57 -2.92 9.28
N TRP A 165 -5.63 -3.35 8.02
CA TRP A 165 -6.02 -2.49 6.89
C TRP A 165 -7.38 -1.84 7.08
N TRP A 166 -8.35 -2.62 7.55
CA TRP A 166 -9.71 -2.18 7.78
C TRP A 166 -9.86 -1.26 8.99
N THR A 167 -9.03 -1.44 10.01
CA THR A 167 -8.98 -0.51 11.15
C THR A 167 -8.48 0.87 10.70
N VAL A 168 -7.47 0.91 9.83
CA VAL A 168 -6.98 2.16 9.24
C VAL A 168 -8.02 2.77 8.30
N GLY A 169 -8.59 1.96 7.39
CA GLY A 169 -9.60 2.41 6.43
C GLY A 169 -10.91 2.85 7.07
N ALA A 170 -11.24 2.38 8.27
CA ALA A 170 -12.38 2.88 9.04
C ALA A 170 -12.25 4.38 9.40
N SER A 171 -11.03 4.94 9.37
CA SER A 171 -10.76 6.35 9.65
C SER A 171 -9.92 6.98 8.53
N SER A 172 -10.59 7.52 7.51
CA SER A 172 -9.93 8.27 6.43
C SER A 172 -9.03 9.41 6.94
N PRO A 173 -9.36 10.17 8.02
CA PRO A 173 -8.45 11.15 8.59
C PRO A 173 -7.16 10.53 9.13
N PHE A 174 -7.24 9.35 9.75
CA PHE A 174 -6.07 8.64 10.25
C PHE A 174 -5.18 8.14 9.11
N GLU A 175 -5.78 7.54 8.07
CA GLU A 175 -5.05 7.14 6.84
C GLU A 175 -4.34 8.35 6.20
N THR A 176 -5.07 9.47 6.07
CA THR A 176 -4.52 10.71 5.51
C THR A 176 -3.35 11.23 6.34
N PHE A 177 -3.44 11.17 7.68
CA PHE A 177 -2.39 11.62 8.58
C PHE A 177 -1.10 10.80 8.43
N ILE A 178 -1.19 9.46 8.46
CA ILE A 178 -0.01 8.60 8.29
C ILE A 178 0.56 8.72 6.87
N GLY A 179 -0.28 8.94 5.85
CA GLY A 179 0.14 9.23 4.49
C GLY A 179 0.87 10.55 4.35
N ALA A 180 0.38 11.60 5.02
CA ALA A 180 1.02 12.91 5.02
C ALA A 180 2.41 12.84 5.65
N ALA A 181 2.59 12.06 6.72
CA ALA A 181 3.90 11.84 7.33
C ALA A 181 4.89 11.20 6.35
N GLU A 182 4.47 10.18 5.59
CA GLU A 182 5.31 9.54 4.56
C GLU A 182 5.64 10.50 3.41
N LEU A 183 4.63 11.23 2.92
CA LEU A 183 4.79 12.19 1.84
C LEU A 183 5.77 13.32 2.21
N VAL A 184 5.62 13.89 3.42
CA VAL A 184 6.53 14.92 3.93
C VAL A 184 7.95 14.36 4.06
N GLY A 185 8.10 13.14 4.59
CA GLY A 185 9.40 12.46 4.65
C GLY A 185 10.05 12.34 3.27
N GLY A 186 9.31 11.87 2.27
CA GLY A 186 9.77 11.76 0.89
C GLY A 186 10.16 13.11 0.26
N VAL A 187 9.33 14.14 0.41
CA VAL A 187 9.62 15.49 -0.14
C VAL A 187 10.86 16.11 0.52
N LEU A 188 11.01 15.98 1.84
CA LEU A 188 12.19 16.47 2.55
C LEU A 188 13.48 15.77 2.12
N LEU A 189 13.41 14.51 1.66
CA LEU A 189 14.56 13.80 1.10
C LEU A 189 14.97 14.34 -0.28
N LEU A 190 14.10 15.01 -1.04
CA LEU A 190 14.46 15.61 -2.33
C LEU A 190 15.34 16.85 -2.17
N ILE A 191 15.13 17.61 -1.08
CA ILE A 191 15.82 18.88 -0.84
C ILE A 191 17.12 18.63 -0.05
N PRO A 192 18.31 18.99 -0.57
CA PRO A 192 19.59 18.65 0.07
C PRO A 192 19.76 19.16 1.50
N ARG A 193 19.11 20.29 1.84
CA ARG A 193 19.20 20.91 3.17
C ARG A 193 18.34 20.22 4.24
N THR A 194 17.33 19.46 3.82
CA THR A 194 16.36 18.83 4.74
C THR A 194 16.51 17.32 4.83
N VAL A 195 17.57 16.75 4.22
CA VAL A 195 17.79 15.29 4.16
C VAL A 195 17.76 14.64 5.54
N LEU A 196 18.40 15.26 6.54
CA LEU A 196 18.42 14.69 7.89
C LEU A 196 17.00 14.64 8.50
N LEU A 197 16.23 15.72 8.35
CA LEU A 197 14.85 15.78 8.84
C LEU A 197 13.95 14.79 8.11
N GLY A 198 14.09 14.70 6.78
CA GLY A 198 13.39 13.71 5.96
C GLY A 198 13.74 12.28 6.39
N ALA A 199 15.02 11.97 6.55
CA ALA A 199 15.46 10.64 7.01
C ALA A 199 14.97 10.32 8.43
N LEU A 200 15.00 11.31 9.33
CA LEU A 200 14.24 11.45 10.57
C LEU A 200 12.86 10.80 10.53
N LEU A 201 11.99 11.49 9.82
CA LEU A 201 10.59 11.17 9.69
C LEU A 201 10.37 9.85 8.95
N SER A 202 11.13 9.62 7.87
CA SER A 202 11.13 8.35 7.13
C SER A 202 11.50 7.16 8.00
N ALA A 203 12.50 7.28 8.87
CA ALA A 203 12.89 6.18 9.76
C ALA A 203 11.77 5.85 10.74
N GLY A 204 11.16 6.85 11.37
CA GLY A 204 10.01 6.65 12.26
C GLY A 204 8.83 5.97 11.56
N ASN A 205 8.47 6.45 10.37
CA ASN A 205 7.39 5.87 9.58
C ASN A 205 7.71 4.44 9.13
N MET A 206 8.90 4.21 8.56
CA MET A 206 9.27 2.90 8.01
C MET A 206 9.50 1.85 9.08
N VAL A 207 10.00 2.23 10.27
CA VAL A 207 10.07 1.31 11.41
C VAL A 207 8.66 0.91 11.84
N THR A 208 7.73 1.86 11.94
CA THR A 208 6.33 1.57 12.27
C THR A 208 5.70 0.64 11.24
N VAL A 209 5.85 0.95 9.94
CA VAL A 209 5.35 0.13 8.83
C VAL A 209 5.97 -1.28 8.86
N PHE A 210 7.29 -1.39 9.05
CA PHE A 210 7.97 -2.68 9.13
C PHE A 210 7.46 -3.52 10.31
N LEU A 211 7.28 -2.92 11.49
CA LEU A 211 6.72 -3.62 12.65
C LEU A 211 5.29 -4.06 12.41
N LEU A 212 4.44 -3.22 11.81
CA LEU A 212 3.09 -3.61 11.41
C LEU A 212 3.12 -4.79 10.44
N ASN A 213 4.04 -4.79 9.46
CA ASN A 213 4.18 -5.88 8.51
C ASN A 213 4.62 -7.19 9.18
N MET A 214 5.51 -7.11 10.17
CA MET A 214 5.97 -8.28 10.93
C MET A 214 4.89 -8.81 11.87
N CYS A 215 4.17 -7.93 12.57
CA CYS A 215 3.20 -8.30 13.61
C CYS A 215 1.82 -8.70 13.05
N TYR A 216 1.42 -8.15 11.90
CA TYR A 216 0.14 -8.46 11.25
C TYR A 216 0.31 -9.30 9.98
N ASP A 217 1.50 -9.84 9.73
CA ASP A 217 1.78 -10.73 8.59
C ASP A 217 1.43 -10.10 7.22
N VAL A 218 1.78 -8.83 7.04
CA VAL A 218 1.60 -8.15 5.75
C VAL A 218 2.76 -8.54 4.81
N PRO A 219 2.51 -8.98 3.57
CA PRO A 219 3.52 -9.57 2.68
C PRO A 219 4.45 -8.55 1.99
N VAL A 220 4.95 -7.56 2.74
CA VAL A 220 5.93 -6.53 2.28
C VAL A 220 7.04 -6.27 3.32
N LYS A 221 7.36 -7.26 4.15
CA LYS A 221 8.36 -7.20 5.23
C LYS A 221 9.77 -6.97 4.70
N LEU A 222 10.15 -7.66 3.61
CA LEU A 222 11.52 -7.59 3.10
C LEU A 222 11.80 -6.20 2.53
N ILE A 223 10.92 -5.67 1.69
CA ILE A 223 11.11 -4.35 1.10
C ILE A 223 10.98 -3.22 2.14
N SER A 224 10.07 -3.33 3.12
CA SER A 224 9.97 -2.34 4.19
C SER A 224 11.20 -2.31 5.09
N LEU A 225 11.86 -3.45 5.34
CA LEU A 225 13.16 -3.50 6.02
C LEU A 225 14.24 -2.72 5.24
N HIS A 226 14.26 -2.82 3.91
CA HIS A 226 15.19 -2.04 3.09
C HIS A 226 14.98 -0.54 3.28
N PHE A 227 13.74 -0.06 3.33
CA PHE A 227 13.46 1.35 3.56
C PHE A 227 13.92 1.84 4.93
N VAL A 228 13.77 1.01 5.97
CA VAL A 228 14.35 1.27 7.30
C VAL A 228 15.87 1.41 7.20
N ILE A 229 16.55 0.45 6.58
CA ILE A 229 18.01 0.47 6.42
C ILE A 229 18.46 1.71 5.62
N MET A 230 17.78 2.06 4.54
CA MET A 230 18.09 3.26 3.75
C MET A 230 17.97 4.53 4.60
N ALA A 231 16.89 4.68 5.38
CA ALA A 231 16.71 5.84 6.25
C ALA A 231 17.78 5.90 7.35
N LEU A 232 18.10 4.77 7.99
CA LEU A 232 19.16 4.70 8.99
C LEU A 232 20.55 5.02 8.43
N LEU A 233 20.87 4.56 7.22
CA LEU A 233 22.12 4.88 6.54
C LEU A 233 22.23 6.37 6.17
N LEU A 234 21.10 7.04 5.92
CA LEU A 234 21.05 8.49 5.70
C LEU A 234 21.26 9.29 6.99
N ILE A 235 20.82 8.76 8.13
CA ILE A 235 20.99 9.33 9.49
C ILE A 235 22.40 9.07 10.03
N ALA A 236 23.00 7.92 9.73
CA ALA A 236 24.23 7.43 10.36
C ALA A 236 25.38 8.47 10.47
N PRO A 237 25.69 9.32 9.47
CA PRO A 237 26.72 10.35 9.59
C PRO A 237 26.44 11.41 10.66
N ASP A 238 25.16 11.67 10.89
CA ASP A 238 24.67 12.69 11.81
C ASP A 238 24.35 12.11 13.19
N ALA A 239 24.43 10.78 13.39
CA ALA A 239 24.14 10.14 14.67
C ALA A 239 24.99 10.65 15.85
N PRO A 240 26.33 10.84 15.73
CA PRO A 240 27.13 11.40 16.83
C PRO A 240 26.71 12.84 17.18
N ARG A 241 26.29 13.61 16.16
CA ARG A 241 25.83 15.00 16.29
C ARG A 241 24.48 15.05 17.00
N LEU A 242 23.55 14.18 16.61
CA LEU A 242 22.25 14.03 17.25
C LEU A 242 22.40 13.60 18.71
N ALA A 243 23.25 12.61 19.01
CA ALA A 243 23.56 12.21 20.38
C ALA A 243 24.20 13.36 21.17
N GLY A 244 25.12 14.11 20.55
CA GLY A 244 25.72 15.32 21.11
C GLY A 244 24.67 16.32 21.60
N VAL A 245 23.69 16.64 20.75
CA VAL A 245 22.62 17.59 21.09
C VAL A 245 21.63 17.01 22.10
N PHE A 246 21.04 15.84 21.82
CA PHE A 246 19.90 15.32 22.59
C PHE A 246 20.29 14.59 23.88
N LEU A 247 21.40 13.87 23.89
CA LEU A 247 21.81 13.04 25.04
C LEU A 247 22.86 13.73 25.90
N PHE A 248 23.77 14.49 25.27
CA PHE A 248 24.91 15.09 25.96
C PHE A 248 24.82 16.62 26.09
N ASN A 249 23.77 17.25 25.55
CA ASN A 249 23.55 18.70 25.57
C ASN A 249 24.77 19.53 25.12
N ARG A 250 25.51 19.03 24.13
CA ARG A 250 26.71 19.65 23.58
C ARG A 250 26.37 20.54 22.40
N ARG A 251 27.12 21.64 22.25
CA ARG A 251 27.12 22.44 21.01
C ARG A 251 27.68 21.59 19.87
N VAL A 252 27.06 21.68 18.70
CA VAL A 252 27.45 20.89 17.53
C VAL A 252 27.61 21.79 16.32
N GLU A 253 28.72 21.61 15.61
CA GLU A 253 29.05 22.38 14.41
C GLU A 253 28.12 22.06 13.22
N PRO A 254 27.91 23.02 12.29
CA PRO A 254 27.13 22.79 11.07
C PRO A 254 27.66 21.63 10.21
N VAL A 255 26.76 20.96 9.48
CA VAL A 255 27.13 19.89 8.54
C VAL A 255 28.03 20.47 7.44
N ARG A 256 29.21 19.90 7.25
CA ARG A 256 30.00 20.14 6.02
C ARG A 256 29.53 19.21 4.91
N ILE A 257 28.74 19.72 3.99
CA ILE A 257 28.30 18.99 2.80
C ILE A 257 29.49 18.85 1.85
N LYS A 258 29.92 17.61 1.57
CA LYS A 258 31.01 17.36 0.62
C LYS A 258 30.46 17.35 -0.81
N PRO A 259 31.06 18.11 -1.74
CA PRO A 259 30.57 18.17 -3.11
C PRO A 259 30.86 16.87 -3.87
N LEU A 260 29.91 16.45 -4.70
CA LEU A 260 30.01 15.35 -5.66
C LEU A 260 31.00 15.64 -6.78
N PHE A 261 31.17 16.92 -7.15
CA PHE A 261 32.09 17.37 -8.21
C PHE A 261 32.86 18.62 -7.79
N ALA A 262 34.08 18.78 -8.32
CA ALA A 262 34.90 19.96 -8.05
C ALA A 262 34.27 21.27 -8.56
N ARG A 263 33.53 21.19 -9.68
CA ARG A 263 32.83 22.35 -10.25
C ARG A 263 31.43 22.46 -9.65
N GLN A 264 31.09 23.65 -9.14
CA GLN A 264 29.84 23.88 -8.41
C GLN A 264 28.57 23.59 -9.25
N TRP A 265 28.56 23.87 -10.54
CA TRP A 265 27.38 23.61 -11.39
C TRP A 265 27.17 22.10 -11.61
N LEU A 266 28.26 21.33 -11.76
CA LEU A 266 28.21 19.86 -11.83
C LEU A 266 27.77 19.25 -10.50
N ASP A 267 28.12 19.87 -9.38
CA ASP A 267 27.67 19.43 -8.04
C ASP A 267 26.17 19.65 -7.81
N ARG A 268 25.61 20.73 -8.36
CA ARG A 268 24.18 21.04 -8.25
C ARG A 268 23.32 20.18 -9.17
N ALA A 269 23.83 19.78 -10.34
CA ALA A 269 23.04 19.09 -11.36
C ALA A 269 22.36 17.79 -10.86
N PRO A 270 23.02 16.85 -10.15
CA PRO A 270 22.37 15.64 -9.64
C PRO A 270 21.26 15.93 -8.62
N HIS A 271 21.43 16.98 -7.81
CA HIS A 271 20.44 17.40 -6.82
C HIS A 271 19.21 18.02 -7.49
N VAL A 272 19.42 18.83 -8.52
CA VAL A 272 18.33 19.40 -9.34
C VAL A 272 17.62 18.28 -10.11
N ALA A 273 18.37 17.33 -10.68
CA ALA A 273 17.80 16.16 -11.36
C ALA A 273 16.94 15.32 -10.41
N LEU A 274 17.41 15.04 -9.19
CA LEU A 274 16.63 14.36 -8.16
C LEU A 274 15.36 15.13 -7.80
N LEU A 275 15.44 16.46 -7.65
CA LEU A 275 14.27 17.30 -7.36
C LEU A 275 13.24 17.23 -8.49
N LEU A 276 13.67 17.42 -9.74
CA LEU A 276 12.79 17.36 -10.91
C LEU A 276 12.16 15.98 -11.08
N PHE A 277 12.96 14.93 -10.90
CA PHE A 277 12.47 13.56 -10.91
C PHE A 277 11.47 13.30 -9.80
N GLY A 278 11.74 13.78 -8.58
CA GLY A 278 10.82 13.68 -7.45
C GLY A 278 9.50 14.42 -7.69
N LEU A 279 9.54 15.62 -8.30
CA LEU A 279 8.33 16.37 -8.68
C LEU A 279 7.52 15.66 -9.77
N TRP A 280 8.20 15.08 -10.77
CA TRP A 280 7.57 14.27 -11.81
C TRP A 280 6.92 13.01 -11.22
N SER A 281 7.65 12.28 -10.36
CA SER A 281 7.15 11.11 -9.66
C SER A 281 5.95 11.47 -8.78
N MET A 282 6.01 12.57 -8.03
CA MET A 282 4.92 13.07 -7.20
C MET A 282 3.65 13.31 -8.02
N ARG A 283 3.76 13.98 -9.17
CA ARG A 283 2.61 14.17 -10.07
C ARG A 283 2.01 12.82 -10.47
N GLY A 284 2.84 11.86 -10.89
CA GLY A 284 2.38 10.52 -11.26
C GLY A 284 1.69 9.78 -10.11
N SER A 285 2.25 9.85 -8.90
CA SER A 285 1.67 9.25 -7.69
C SER A 285 0.29 9.83 -7.35
N PHE A 286 0.11 11.15 -7.41
CA PHE A 286 -1.18 11.79 -7.15
C PHE A 286 -2.22 11.49 -8.23
N GLN A 287 -1.81 11.41 -9.50
CA GLN A 287 -2.70 11.00 -10.59
C GLN A 287 -3.17 9.56 -10.36
N HIS A 288 -2.23 8.65 -10.07
CA HIS A 288 -2.55 7.25 -9.77
C HIS A 288 -3.48 7.11 -8.57
N ALA A 289 -3.19 7.79 -7.46
CA ALA A 289 -4.01 7.78 -6.25
C ALA A 289 -5.43 8.32 -6.52
N ALA A 290 -5.56 9.39 -7.32
CA ALA A 290 -6.86 9.94 -7.71
C ALA A 290 -7.66 8.96 -8.60
N ASP A 291 -6.99 8.25 -9.51
CA ASP A 291 -7.63 7.27 -10.38
C ASP A 291 -8.06 6.01 -9.61
N MET A 292 -7.21 5.50 -8.70
CA MET A 292 -7.57 4.45 -7.75
C MET A 292 -8.77 4.87 -6.89
N TYR A 293 -8.75 6.09 -6.35
CA TYR A 293 -9.84 6.60 -5.53
C TYR A 293 -11.17 6.61 -6.29
N LYS A 294 -11.19 7.11 -7.53
CA LYS A 294 -12.39 7.09 -8.39
C LYS A 294 -12.87 5.66 -8.68
N GLN A 295 -11.94 4.72 -8.87
CA GLN A 295 -12.27 3.31 -9.13
C GLN A 295 -12.95 2.65 -7.91
N PHE A 296 -12.47 2.91 -6.70
CA PHE A 296 -13.02 2.35 -5.47
C PHE A 296 -14.24 3.10 -4.94
N HIS A 297 -14.44 4.36 -5.35
CA HIS A 297 -15.57 5.20 -4.94
C HIS A 297 -16.46 5.61 -6.12
N PRO A 298 -17.11 4.65 -6.80
CA PRO A 298 -18.04 4.98 -7.86
C PRO A 298 -19.24 5.78 -7.31
N PRO A 299 -19.94 6.56 -8.15
CA PRO A 299 -21.15 7.28 -7.75
C PRO A 299 -22.17 6.35 -7.06
N ARG A 300 -22.66 6.77 -5.90
CA ARG A 300 -23.59 5.98 -5.09
C ARG A 300 -24.92 5.77 -5.85
N PRO A 301 -25.37 4.53 -6.09
CA PRO A 301 -26.67 4.26 -6.69
C PRO A 301 -27.84 4.70 -5.76
N PRO A 302 -29.07 4.85 -6.28
CA PRO A 302 -30.23 5.33 -5.51
C PRO A 302 -30.59 4.48 -4.28
N LEU A 303 -30.40 3.17 -4.37
CA LEU A 303 -30.64 2.21 -3.30
C LEU A 303 -29.34 1.87 -2.55
N TYR A 304 -28.35 2.77 -2.58
CA TYR A 304 -27.05 2.55 -1.96
C TYR A 304 -27.17 2.21 -0.48
N GLY A 305 -26.63 1.05 -0.11
CA GLY A 305 -26.60 0.60 1.27
C GLY A 305 -26.38 -0.90 1.43
N PHE A 306 -26.19 -1.25 2.69
CA PHE A 306 -26.25 -2.62 3.19
C PHE A 306 -27.59 -2.78 3.90
N TRP A 307 -28.35 -3.80 3.53
CA TRP A 307 -29.75 -3.94 3.91
C TRP A 307 -29.98 -5.30 4.55
N SER A 308 -30.45 -5.33 5.80
CA SER A 308 -30.91 -6.53 6.48
C SER A 308 -32.27 -6.94 5.96
N VAL A 309 -32.46 -8.22 5.63
CA VAL A 309 -33.76 -8.74 5.20
C VAL A 309 -34.52 -9.20 6.45
N GLU A 310 -35.43 -8.35 6.92
CA GLU A 310 -36.23 -8.59 8.13
C GLU A 310 -37.33 -9.61 7.83
N GLU A 311 -38.10 -9.40 6.77
CA GLU A 311 -39.21 -10.26 6.34
C GLU A 311 -38.97 -10.69 4.89
N LEU A 312 -39.26 -11.96 4.59
CA LEU A 312 -39.23 -12.51 3.23
C LEU A 312 -40.41 -13.48 3.09
N ASP A 313 -41.35 -13.14 2.22
CA ASP A 313 -42.46 -14.00 1.83
C ASP A 313 -42.24 -14.51 0.41
N VAL A 314 -42.49 -15.79 0.16
CA VAL A 314 -42.52 -16.41 -1.17
C VAL A 314 -43.80 -17.25 -1.29
N ASP A 315 -44.53 -17.12 -2.40
CA ASP A 315 -45.84 -17.75 -2.61
C ASP A 315 -46.85 -17.47 -1.47
N GLY A 316 -46.77 -16.27 -0.88
CA GLY A 316 -47.64 -15.85 0.23
C GLY A 316 -47.35 -16.52 1.57
N ARG A 317 -46.21 -17.20 1.71
CA ARG A 317 -45.74 -17.80 2.97
C ARG A 317 -44.43 -17.17 3.42
N GLU A 318 -44.35 -16.83 4.70
CA GLU A 318 -43.12 -16.33 5.31
C GLU A 318 -42.04 -17.42 5.28
N VAL A 319 -40.86 -17.05 4.78
CA VAL A 319 -39.66 -17.89 4.76
C VAL A 319 -38.97 -17.76 6.13
N PRO A 320 -38.97 -18.82 6.97
CA PRO A 320 -38.43 -18.75 8.32
C PRO A 320 -36.94 -18.37 8.33
N LEU A 321 -36.53 -17.60 9.35
CA LEU A 321 -35.14 -17.17 9.54
C LEU A 321 -34.08 -18.29 9.39
N PRO A 322 -34.24 -19.52 9.93
CA PRO A 322 -33.19 -20.53 9.84
C PRO A 322 -33.06 -21.19 8.45
N THR A 323 -33.92 -20.87 7.47
CA THR A 323 -33.88 -21.48 6.14
C THR A 323 -32.58 -21.12 5.42
N PRO A 324 -31.72 -22.10 5.04
CA PRO A 324 -30.39 -21.84 4.49
C PRO A 324 -30.37 -20.91 3.27
N ASP A 325 -31.33 -21.10 2.35
CA ASP A 325 -31.41 -20.32 1.11
C ASP A 325 -32.06 -18.94 1.26
N ARG A 326 -32.60 -18.63 2.45
CA ARG A 326 -33.24 -17.34 2.71
C ARG A 326 -32.24 -16.21 2.57
N TRP A 327 -32.66 -15.11 1.96
CA TRP A 327 -31.87 -13.89 1.93
C TRP A 327 -31.70 -13.36 3.35
N ARG A 328 -30.46 -13.07 3.72
CA ARG A 328 -30.09 -12.48 5.01
C ARG A 328 -29.71 -11.00 4.84
N TRP A 329 -28.86 -10.72 3.86
CA TRP A 329 -28.39 -9.38 3.54
C TRP A 329 -28.50 -9.11 2.05
N VAL A 330 -28.94 -7.91 1.70
CA VAL A 330 -28.91 -7.38 0.34
C VAL A 330 -27.99 -6.18 0.31
N MET A 331 -27.16 -6.10 -0.72
CA MET A 331 -26.18 -5.02 -0.84
C MET A 331 -26.18 -4.41 -2.23
N ILE A 332 -26.19 -3.08 -2.26
CA ILE A 332 -26.14 -2.27 -3.48
C ILE A 332 -25.09 -1.17 -3.24
N LEU A 333 -23.84 -1.38 -3.65
CA LEU A 333 -22.77 -0.38 -3.43
C LEU A 333 -22.31 0.33 -4.69
N LYS A 334 -22.42 -0.32 -5.85
CA LYS A 334 -21.97 0.21 -7.14
C LYS A 334 -23.09 0.15 -8.18
N PRO A 335 -23.09 1.03 -9.18
CA PRO A 335 -24.05 0.97 -10.27
C PRO A 335 -24.04 -0.40 -10.95
N GLY A 336 -25.22 -0.93 -11.27
CA GLY A 336 -25.35 -2.16 -12.07
C GLY A 336 -25.13 -3.48 -11.31
N SER A 337 -24.92 -3.45 -9.99
CA SER A 337 -24.62 -4.65 -9.20
C SER A 337 -25.42 -4.70 -7.91
N LEU A 338 -25.90 -5.90 -7.58
CA LEU A 338 -26.52 -6.24 -6.31
C LEU A 338 -25.93 -7.56 -5.83
N SER A 339 -25.60 -7.68 -4.54
CA SER A 339 -25.15 -8.93 -3.95
C SER A 339 -26.09 -9.34 -2.83
N VAL A 340 -26.36 -10.65 -2.73
CA VAL A 340 -27.19 -11.22 -1.66
C VAL A 340 -26.35 -12.22 -0.88
N GLN A 341 -26.36 -12.09 0.45
CA GLN A 341 -25.89 -13.14 1.35
C GLN A 341 -27.09 -13.96 1.81
N ARG A 342 -26.98 -15.28 1.73
CA ARG A 342 -27.97 -16.22 2.27
C ARG A 342 -27.70 -16.54 3.75
N MET A 343 -28.62 -17.25 4.40
CA MET A 343 -28.48 -17.62 5.82
C MET A 343 -27.34 -18.61 6.07
N ASP A 344 -26.99 -19.44 5.07
CA ASP A 344 -25.81 -20.32 5.09
C ASP A 344 -24.46 -19.56 4.96
N GLY A 345 -24.50 -18.24 4.76
CA GLY A 345 -23.34 -17.38 4.61
C GLY A 345 -22.82 -17.22 3.18
N SER A 346 -23.35 -17.99 2.22
CA SER A 346 -22.96 -17.93 0.82
C SER A 346 -23.39 -16.60 0.18
N TRP A 347 -22.54 -16.08 -0.72
CA TRP A 347 -22.78 -14.85 -1.46
C TRP A 347 -23.13 -15.15 -2.91
N THR A 348 -24.23 -14.57 -3.39
CA THR A 348 -24.61 -14.59 -4.80
C THR A 348 -24.58 -13.18 -5.36
N GLY A 349 -23.81 -12.99 -6.44
CA GLY A 349 -23.77 -11.74 -7.19
C GLY A 349 -24.84 -11.69 -8.27
N TYR A 350 -25.50 -10.54 -8.39
CA TYR A 350 -26.48 -10.24 -9.42
C TYR A 350 -26.07 -9.00 -10.22
N LYS A 351 -26.38 -9.05 -11.52
CA LYS A 351 -26.42 -7.84 -12.36
C LYS A 351 -27.74 -7.15 -12.07
N LEU A 352 -27.71 -5.86 -11.77
CA LEU A 352 -28.87 -5.06 -11.38
C LEU A 352 -29.19 -4.04 -12.48
N ALA A 353 -30.38 -4.13 -13.06
CA ALA A 353 -30.96 -3.01 -13.82
C ALA A 353 -32.01 -2.33 -12.92
N LEU A 354 -31.85 -1.03 -12.70
CA LEU A 354 -32.73 -0.23 -11.86
C LEU A 354 -33.44 0.82 -12.72
N ASP A 355 -34.76 0.69 -12.86
CA ASP A 355 -35.60 1.71 -13.49
C ASP A 355 -36.18 2.62 -12.40
N ARG A 356 -35.72 3.87 -12.38
CA ARG A 356 -36.16 4.86 -11.38
C ARG A 356 -37.57 5.38 -11.64
N LYS A 357 -38.00 5.44 -12.90
CA LYS A 357 -39.31 5.97 -13.28
C LYS A 357 -40.39 4.95 -12.96
N LEU A 358 -40.13 3.69 -13.33
CA LEU A 358 -41.05 2.59 -13.06
C LEU A 358 -40.93 2.04 -11.64
N LYS A 359 -39.91 2.47 -10.88
CA LYS A 359 -39.57 1.94 -9.55
C LYS A 359 -39.45 0.42 -9.55
N THR A 360 -38.80 -0.12 -10.58
CA THR A 360 -38.56 -1.56 -10.71
C THR A 360 -37.07 -1.86 -10.68
N LEU A 361 -36.73 -3.02 -10.15
CA LEU A 361 -35.41 -3.60 -10.22
C LEU A 361 -35.49 -4.98 -10.87
N ARG A 362 -34.51 -5.26 -11.73
CA ARG A 362 -34.38 -6.55 -12.40
C ARG A 362 -33.01 -7.14 -12.12
N LEU A 363 -32.99 -8.42 -11.77
CA LEU A 363 -31.79 -9.15 -11.37
C LEU A 363 -31.51 -10.30 -12.32
N TRP A 364 -30.25 -10.47 -12.67
CA TRP A 364 -29.76 -11.65 -13.38
C TRP A 364 -28.60 -12.27 -12.60
N LYS A 365 -28.66 -13.59 -12.35
CA LYS A 365 -27.57 -14.31 -11.70
C LYS A 365 -26.27 -14.04 -12.45
N SER A 366 -25.24 -13.70 -11.69
CA SER A 366 -23.96 -13.32 -12.23
C SER A 366 -22.90 -14.31 -11.80
N LYS A 367 -22.27 -14.99 -12.76
CA LYS A 367 -20.97 -15.63 -12.55
C LYS A 367 -19.89 -14.54 -12.66
N LEU A 368 -19.90 -13.54 -11.77
CA LEU A 368 -18.90 -12.46 -11.81
C LEU A 368 -17.58 -12.98 -11.29
N LYS A 369 -16.52 -12.78 -12.08
CA LYS A 369 -15.17 -12.66 -11.52
C LYS A 369 -14.93 -11.20 -11.14
N PRO A 370 -14.02 -10.90 -10.20
CA PRO A 370 -13.62 -9.52 -9.92
C PRO A 370 -13.19 -8.81 -11.22
N GLY A 371 -13.81 -7.67 -11.56
CA GLY A 371 -13.43 -6.84 -12.71
C GLY A 371 -14.43 -6.76 -13.88
N ASP A 372 -15.46 -7.61 -13.91
CA ASP A 372 -16.42 -7.63 -15.03
C ASP A 372 -17.33 -6.38 -15.04
N ILE A 373 -17.29 -5.59 -16.13
CA ILE A 373 -18.23 -4.49 -16.40
C ILE A 373 -19.37 -5.01 -17.26
N VAL A 374 -20.60 -4.74 -16.83
CA VAL A 374 -21.82 -5.25 -17.47
C VAL A 374 -22.31 -4.27 -18.53
N ARG A 375 -22.10 -4.59 -19.81
CA ARG A 375 -22.87 -4.02 -20.91
C ARG A 375 -23.59 -5.17 -21.62
N ASN A 376 -24.91 -5.20 -21.48
CA ASN A 376 -25.86 -6.14 -22.10
C ASN A 376 -25.95 -7.52 -21.44
N VAL A 377 -27.02 -7.75 -20.68
CA VAL A 377 -27.44 -9.08 -20.24
C VAL A 377 -28.66 -9.46 -21.07
N GLN A 378 -28.53 -10.51 -21.87
CA GLN A 378 -29.65 -11.13 -22.61
C GLN A 378 -30.17 -12.32 -21.79
N GLY A 379 -31.49 -12.45 -21.64
CA GLY A 379 -32.15 -13.54 -20.90
C GLY A 379 -33.25 -13.06 -19.95
N ARG A 380 -34.13 -14.00 -19.53
CA ARG A 380 -35.18 -13.71 -18.53
C ARG A 380 -34.53 -13.34 -17.18
N PRO A 381 -34.98 -12.26 -16.52
CA PRO A 381 -34.46 -11.93 -15.20
C PRO A 381 -34.88 -13.01 -14.18
N GLU A 382 -33.98 -13.26 -13.24
CA GLU A 382 -34.20 -14.13 -12.09
C GLU A 382 -35.10 -13.46 -11.06
N ALA A 383 -35.08 -12.12 -10.99
CA ALA A 383 -36.04 -11.38 -10.20
C ALA A 383 -36.50 -10.13 -10.95
N GLU A 384 -37.79 -9.83 -10.88
CA GLU A 384 -38.40 -8.58 -11.31
C GLU A 384 -39.26 -8.06 -10.16
N LEU A 385 -38.74 -7.06 -9.45
CA LEU A 385 -39.30 -6.58 -8.19
C LEU A 385 -39.59 -5.08 -8.32
N ALA A 386 -40.80 -4.66 -8.00
CA ALA A 386 -41.10 -3.28 -7.69
C ALA A 386 -40.46 -2.92 -6.34
N PHE A 387 -39.95 -1.70 -6.21
CA PHE A 387 -39.38 -1.22 -4.97
C PHE A 387 -40.12 0.03 -4.46
N GLN A 388 -40.31 0.09 -3.15
CA GLN A 388 -40.80 1.27 -2.45
C GLN A 388 -39.85 1.62 -1.33
N ARG A 389 -39.72 2.92 -1.05
CA ARG A 389 -38.86 3.44 0.02
C ARG A 389 -39.69 4.32 0.95
N PRO A 390 -40.46 3.72 1.89
CA PRO A 390 -41.33 4.47 2.79
C PRO A 390 -40.57 5.37 3.76
N GLY A 391 -39.28 5.09 4.00
CA GLY A 391 -38.39 5.91 4.82
C GLY A 391 -36.92 5.76 4.39
N PRO A 392 -35.99 6.54 4.96
CA PRO A 392 -34.58 6.51 4.57
C PRO A 392 -33.94 5.13 4.77
N ASP A 393 -34.38 4.40 5.78
CA ASP A 393 -33.81 3.11 6.21
C ASP A 393 -34.71 1.91 5.94
N LEU A 394 -35.81 2.09 5.19
CA LEU A 394 -36.73 1.00 4.86
C LEU A 394 -36.88 0.86 3.34
N LEU A 395 -36.65 -0.35 2.84
CA LEU A 395 -36.84 -0.72 1.45
C LEU A 395 -37.80 -1.91 1.40
N LEU A 396 -38.91 -1.73 0.67
CA LEU A 396 -39.87 -2.80 0.39
C LEU A 396 -39.68 -3.27 -1.03
N LEU A 397 -39.59 -4.57 -1.24
CA LEU A 397 -39.52 -5.20 -2.56
C LEU A 397 -40.73 -6.11 -2.74
N GLU A 398 -41.41 -6.02 -3.88
CA GLU A 398 -42.55 -6.89 -4.20
C GLU A 398 -42.56 -7.21 -5.69
N GLY A 399 -42.76 -8.48 -6.04
CA GLY A 399 -42.83 -8.90 -7.44
C GLY A 399 -42.56 -10.38 -7.60
N GLN A 400 -41.73 -10.74 -8.58
CA GLN A 400 -41.39 -12.12 -8.90
C GLN A 400 -39.92 -12.39 -8.55
N LEU A 401 -39.64 -13.45 -7.79
CA LEU A 401 -38.32 -13.96 -7.46
C LEU A 401 -38.22 -15.45 -7.86
N ASP A 402 -37.28 -15.77 -8.73
CA ASP A 402 -37.10 -17.09 -9.37
C ASP A 402 -38.44 -17.64 -9.96
N GLY A 403 -39.33 -16.75 -10.42
CA GLY A 403 -40.64 -17.10 -10.99
C GLY A 403 -41.80 -17.24 -10.00
N HIS A 404 -41.55 -16.98 -8.71
CA HIS A 404 -42.55 -17.04 -7.64
C HIS A 404 -42.89 -15.63 -7.11
N PRO A 405 -44.15 -15.31 -6.82
CA PRO A 405 -44.52 -14.09 -6.10
C PRO A 405 -43.74 -13.97 -4.78
N ALA A 406 -43.04 -12.86 -4.59
CA ALA A 406 -42.24 -12.62 -3.41
C ALA A 406 -42.37 -11.19 -2.89
N ARG A 407 -42.30 -11.05 -1.56
CA ARG A 407 -42.21 -9.77 -0.86
C ARG A 407 -41.04 -9.79 0.11
N ALA A 408 -40.30 -8.69 0.20
CA ALA A 408 -39.23 -8.56 1.16
C ALA A 408 -39.27 -7.18 1.83
N ARG A 409 -39.12 -7.17 3.15
CA ARG A 409 -38.93 -5.96 3.95
C ARG A 409 -37.48 -5.87 4.37
N LEU A 410 -36.82 -4.79 3.97
CA LEU A 410 -35.40 -4.60 4.21
C LEU A 410 -35.15 -3.34 5.03
N ARG A 411 -34.30 -3.48 6.06
CA ARG A 411 -33.82 -2.35 6.88
C ARG A 411 -32.37 -2.02 6.57
N LYS A 412 -32.07 -0.75 6.38
CA LYS A 412 -30.70 -0.29 6.17
C LYS A 412 -29.88 -0.49 7.43
N ALA A 413 -28.78 -1.21 7.33
CA ALA A 413 -27.81 -1.35 8.39
C ALA A 413 -26.93 -0.09 8.49
N ALA A 414 -26.53 0.25 9.72
CA ALA A 414 -25.50 1.25 9.93
C ALA A 414 -24.19 0.75 9.32
N LEU A 415 -23.65 1.50 8.35
CA LEU A 415 -22.27 1.34 7.94
C LEU A 415 -21.40 2.02 9.01
N ALA A 416 -20.21 1.49 9.29
CA ALA A 416 -19.25 2.14 10.19
C ALA A 416 -19.13 3.62 9.79
N GLY A 417 -19.65 4.50 10.63
CA GLY A 417 -20.06 5.84 10.23
C GLY A 417 -20.34 6.69 11.47
N GLY A 418 -19.32 6.83 12.30
CA GLY A 418 -19.25 7.89 13.31
C GLY A 418 -18.17 8.87 12.89
N GLY A 419 -18.51 10.16 12.84
CA GLY A 419 -17.50 11.20 12.71
C GLY A 419 -16.70 11.34 14.01
N PHE A 420 -15.67 12.18 13.98
CA PHE A 420 -15.05 12.62 15.22
C PHE A 420 -16.02 13.52 16.00
N HIS A 421 -16.22 13.22 17.28
CA HIS A 421 -17.01 14.03 18.20
C HIS A 421 -16.17 14.33 19.44
N TRP A 422 -16.08 15.62 19.82
CA TRP A 422 -15.38 16.04 21.04
C TRP A 422 -16.07 15.55 22.31
N ILE A 423 -17.39 15.42 22.27
CA ILE A 423 -18.23 14.97 23.38
C ILE A 423 -18.71 13.56 23.04
N ALA A 424 -18.39 12.60 23.90
CA ALA A 424 -18.91 11.24 23.79
C ALA A 424 -20.35 11.21 24.31
N GLU A 425 -21.30 10.89 23.44
CA GLU A 425 -22.67 10.61 23.88
C GLU A 425 -22.78 9.14 24.32
N PRO A 426 -23.52 8.82 25.38
CA PRO A 426 -23.82 7.44 25.75
C PRO A 426 -24.48 6.72 24.58
N ALA A 427 -24.03 5.50 24.26
CA ALA A 427 -24.59 4.70 23.19
C ALA A 427 -26.12 4.57 23.34
N GLY A 428 -26.88 5.09 22.37
CA GLY A 428 -28.35 5.05 22.35
C GLY A 428 -29.06 6.36 22.71
N ALA A 429 -28.35 7.44 23.07
CA ALA A 429 -28.96 8.75 23.25
C ALA A 429 -29.20 9.44 21.89
N SER A 430 -30.39 10.04 21.70
CA SER A 430 -30.61 10.99 20.61
C SER A 430 -29.79 12.25 20.86
N SER A 431 -28.98 12.67 19.87
CA SER A 431 -28.03 13.76 20.04
C SER A 431 -28.66 15.02 20.63
N ILE A 432 -28.04 15.54 21.70
CA ILE A 432 -28.48 16.75 22.41
C ILE A 432 -27.90 18.00 21.72
N TRP A 433 -26.88 17.82 20.88
CA TRP A 433 -26.15 18.88 20.21
C TRP A 433 -26.33 18.76 18.69
N LYS A 434 -27.05 19.73 18.12
CA LYS A 434 -27.30 19.87 16.67
C LYS A 434 -26.08 20.37 15.90
#